data_AF-A0A1V4MQK3-F1
#
_entry.id   AF-A0A1V4MQK3-F1
#
_cell.length_a   1.000
_cell.length_b   1.000
_cell.length_c   1.000
_cell.angle_alpha   90.00
_cell.angle_beta   90.00
_cell.angle_gamma   90.00
#
_symmetry.space_group_name_H-M   'P 1'
#
loop_
_entity.id
_entity.type
_entity.pdbx_description
1 polymer ?
#
loop_
_entity_poly.entity_id
_entity_poly.type
_entity_poly.pdbx_seq_one_letter_code
_entity_poly.pdbx_strand_id
1 'polypeptide(L)' 'MKEEIRRLYLKAGDQVFHRRYPEWGFGVVVEEWNSGVVGGMSYVRIIFRDGRTRVFDNNFANECCCYYAGLRRCAE' A
#
# COMPACT_ATOMS: atom_id res chain seq x y z
N MET A 1 6.99 25.38 6.20
CA MET A 1 6.87 23.90 6.32
C MET A 1 7.17 23.34 4.94
N LYS A 2 8.14 22.44 4.78
CA LYS A 2 8.45 21.88 3.45
C LYS A 2 7.42 20.81 3.14
N GLU A 3 6.76 20.95 1.99
CA GLU A 3 5.78 19.97 1.49
C GLU A 3 6.49 18.93 0.60
N GLU A 4 6.15 17.66 0.75
CA GLU A 4 6.70 16.55 -0.03
C GLU A 4 5.62 15.92 -0.91
N ILE A 5 5.77 16.05 -2.22
CA ILE A 5 4.88 15.41 -3.20
C ILE A 5 5.41 13.99 -3.45
N ARG A 6 4.77 12.98 -2.83
CA ARG A 6 5.16 11.58 -2.99
C ARG A 6 4.47 10.93 -4.20
N ARG A 7 5.20 10.01 -4.84
CA ARG A 7 4.61 9.08 -5.80
C ARG A 7 4.02 7.91 -5.03
N LEU A 8 2.70 7.88 -4.93
CA LEU A 8 1.96 6.80 -4.28
C LEU A 8 1.72 5.64 -5.24
N TYR A 9 1.73 4.40 -4.73
CA TYR A 9 1.50 3.22 -5.56
C TYR A 9 0.03 2.79 -5.56
N LEU A 10 -0.55 2.62 -4.38
CA LEU A 10 -1.93 2.17 -4.15
C LEU A 10 -2.80 3.31 -3.62
N LYS A 11 -4.11 3.22 -3.89
CA LYS A 11 -5.13 4.10 -3.32
C LYS A 11 -6.21 3.32 -2.61
N ALA A 12 -6.94 3.98 -1.72
CA ALA A 12 -8.15 3.41 -1.12
C ALA A 12 -9.13 2.98 -2.22
N GLY A 13 -9.64 1.74 -2.10
CA GLY A 13 -10.48 1.09 -3.11
C GLY A 13 -9.73 0.11 -4.02
N ASP A 14 -8.41 0.20 -4.15
CA ASP A 14 -7.66 -0.72 -5.01
C ASP A 14 -7.79 -2.17 -4.54
N GLN A 15 -8.09 -3.07 -5.47
CA GLN A 15 -7.99 -4.51 -5.25
C GLN A 15 -6.57 -4.99 -5.53
N VAL A 16 -6.05 -5.83 -4.64
CA VAL A 16 -4.65 -6.25 -4.69
C VAL A 16 -4.50 -7.74 -4.37
N PHE A 17 -3.34 -8.28 -4.69
CA PHE A 17 -2.87 -9.59 -4.22
C PHE A 17 -1.39 -9.53 -3.91
N HIS A 18 -0.92 -10.43 -3.03
CA HIS A 18 0.49 -10.51 -2.67
C HIS A 18 1.19 -11.65 -3.41
N ARG A 19 2.18 -11.33 -4.26
CA ARG A 19 2.87 -12.34 -5.10
C ARG A 19 3.63 -13.40 -4.30
N ARG A 20 4.20 -13.02 -3.16
CA ARG A 20 5.00 -13.94 -2.30
C ARG A 20 4.16 -14.70 -1.27
N TYR A 21 2.92 -14.26 -1.05
CA TYR A 21 2.01 -14.83 -0.05
C TYR A 21 0.62 -15.02 -0.66
N PRO A 22 0.49 -15.93 -1.65
CA PRO A 22 -0.79 -16.17 -2.32
C PRO A 22 -1.88 -16.67 -1.37
N GLU A 23 -1.51 -17.27 -0.24
CA GLU A 23 -2.42 -17.78 0.78
C GLU A 23 -3.22 -16.67 1.50
N TRP A 24 -2.79 -15.40 1.41
CA TRP A 24 -3.58 -14.28 1.93
C TRP A 24 -4.83 -14.01 1.06
N GLY A 25 -4.84 -14.51 -0.18
CA GLY A 25 -5.88 -14.23 -1.16
C GLY A 25 -5.87 -12.78 -1.63
N PHE A 26 -6.99 -12.37 -2.23
CA PHE A 26 -7.20 -10.98 -2.63
C PHE A 26 -7.37 -10.08 -1.41
N GLY A 27 -6.90 -8.85 -1.51
CA GLY A 27 -7.11 -7.80 -0.53
C GLY A 27 -7.74 -6.56 -1.15
N VAL A 28 -8.33 -5.73 -0.30
CA VAL A 28 -8.86 -4.41 -0.65
C VAL A 28 -8.15 -3.38 0.20
N VAL A 29 -7.65 -2.32 -0.43
CA VAL A 29 -7.10 -1.17 0.29
C VAL A 29 -8.27 -0.40 0.90
N VAL A 30 -8.34 -0.37 2.23
CA VAL A 30 -9.43 0.29 2.96
C VAL A 30 -9.09 1.71 3.34
N GLU A 31 -7.82 2.00 3.61
CA GLU A 31 -7.37 3.34 4.01
C GLU A 31 -6.00 3.65 3.38
N GLU A 32 -5.84 4.91 3.00
CA GLU A 32 -4.57 5.51 2.56
C GLU A 32 -4.24 6.65 3.53
N TRP A 33 -3.02 6.65 4.06
CA TRP A 33 -2.48 7.75 4.82
C TRP A 33 -1.29 8.33 4.11
N ASN A 34 -1.36 9.62 3.79
CA ASN A 34 -0.24 10.35 3.22
C ASN A 34 -0.07 11.70 3.93
N SER A 35 1.08 11.87 4.58
CA SER A 35 1.46 13.13 5.21
C SER A 35 2.19 14.01 4.22
N GLY A 36 1.76 15.26 4.01
CA GLY A 36 2.46 16.21 3.15
C GLY A 36 3.82 16.69 3.70
N VAL A 37 4.22 16.27 4.90
CA VAL A 37 5.48 16.70 5.55
C VAL A 37 6.65 15.87 5.02
N VAL A 38 7.78 16.52 4.79
CA VAL A 38 9.07 15.85 4.50
C VAL A 38 9.39 14.83 5.60
N GLY A 39 9.68 13.59 5.20
CA GLY A 39 9.87 12.47 6.14
C GLY A 39 8.61 11.99 6.87
N GLY A 40 7.45 12.52 6.51
CA GLY A 40 6.15 12.11 7.03
C GLY A 40 5.72 10.70 6.58
N MET A 41 4.66 10.20 7.22
CA MET A 41 4.13 8.86 6.98
C MET A 41 3.46 8.72 5.61
N SER A 42 3.61 7.55 4.99
CA SER A 42 2.96 7.20 3.73
C SER A 42 2.63 5.71 3.73
N TYR A 43 1.39 5.35 4.08
CA TYR A 43 1.00 3.96 4.30
C TYR A 43 -0.37 3.65 3.70
N VAL A 44 -0.61 2.37 3.44
CA VAL A 44 -1.93 1.83 3.09
C VAL A 44 -2.31 0.68 4.01
N ARG A 45 -3.57 0.63 4.41
CA ARG A 45 -4.16 -0.48 5.16
C ARG A 45 -4.95 -1.37 4.20
N ILE A 46 -4.68 -2.67 4.25
CA ILE A 46 -5.27 -3.65 3.34
C ILE A 46 -5.91 -4.76 4.16
N ILE A 47 -7.18 -5.06 3.87
CA ILE A 47 -7.88 -6.22 4.43
C ILE A 47 -7.81 -7.34 3.40
N PHE A 48 -7.19 -8.45 3.76
CA PHE A 48 -7.06 -9.64 2.92
C PHE A 48 -8.18 -10.65 3.21
N ARG A 49 -8.47 -11.51 2.23
CA ARG A 49 -9.47 -12.59 2.34
C ARG A 49 -9.15 -13.64 3.40
N ASP A 50 -7.90 -13.72 3.84
CA ASP A 50 -7.52 -14.52 5.02
C ASP A 50 -8.05 -13.95 6.35
N GLY A 51 -8.76 -12.83 6.31
CA GLY A 51 -9.35 -12.16 7.47
C GLY A 51 -8.36 -11.27 8.23
N ARG A 52 -7.12 -11.14 7.75
CA ARG A 52 -6.09 -10.33 8.42
C ARG A 52 -5.92 -8.98 7.73
N THR A 53 -5.78 -7.96 8.56
CA THR A 53 -5.45 -6.60 8.14
C THR A 53 -3.94 -6.40 8.21
N ARG A 54 -3.36 -5.82 7.16
CA ARG A 54 -1.92 -5.52 7.09
C ARG A 54 -1.70 -4.10 6.60
N VAL A 55 -0.63 -3.47 7.07
CA VAL A 55 -0.24 -2.10 6.70
C VAL A 55 1.09 -2.14 5.96
N PHE A 56 1.19 -1.38 4.87
CA PHE A 56 2.41 -1.30 4.07
C PHE A 56 2.78 0.14 3.76
N ASP A 57 4.07 0.39 3.60
CA ASP A 57 4.56 1.66 3.06
C ASP A 57 4.06 1.85 1.62
N ASN A 58 3.54 3.02 1.30
CA ASN A 58 2.96 3.35 0.00
C ASN A 58 3.80 4.36 -0.79
N ASN A 59 4.97 4.75 -0.28
CA ASN A 59 5.87 5.67 -0.96
C ASN A 59 6.69 4.91 -2.00
N PHE A 60 6.40 5.10 -3.28
CA PHE A 60 7.08 4.39 -4.38
C PHE A 60 8.59 4.71 -4.47
N ALA A 61 9.03 5.82 -3.88
CA ALA A 61 10.44 6.16 -3.78
C ALA A 61 11.17 5.42 -2.63
N ASN A 62 10.43 4.81 -1.70
CA ASN A 62 10.98 4.03 -0.60
C ASN A 62 11.23 2.58 -1.04
N GLU A 63 12.39 2.02 -0.70
CA GLU A 63 12.73 0.62 -0.95
C GLU A 63 11.76 -0.36 -0.25
N CYS A 64 11.17 0.07 0.88
CA CYS A 64 10.19 -0.69 1.64
C CYS A 64 8.75 -0.58 1.08
N CYS A 65 8.54 0.10 -0.05
CA CYS A 65 7.22 0.26 -0.65
C CYS A 65 6.53 -1.10 -0.85
N CYS A 66 5.22 -1.11 -0.67
CA CYS A 66 4.33 -2.24 -0.93
C CYS A 66 4.58 -2.91 -2.30
N TYR A 67 4.91 -2.13 -3.33
CA TYR A 67 5.29 -2.66 -4.64
C TYR A 67 6.52 -3.59 -4.57
N TYR A 68 7.58 -3.19 -3.87
CA TYR A 68 8.80 -3.99 -3.74
C TYR A 68 8.63 -5.15 -2.74
N ALA A 69 7.74 -5.00 -1.76
CA ALA A 69 7.33 -6.07 -0.85
C ALA A 69 6.60 -7.23 -1.57
N GLY A 70 5.93 -6.93 -2.69
CA GLY A 70 5.29 -7.94 -3.56
C GLY A 70 3.80 -7.73 -3.80
N LEU A 71 3.22 -6.61 -3.36
CA LEU A 71 1.83 -6.25 -3.67
C LEU A 71 1.68 -5.85 -5.13
N ARG A 72 0.62 -6.35 -5.76
CA ARG A 72 0.20 -5.96 -7.11
C ARG A 72 -1.28 -5.67 -7.13
N ARG A 73 -1.68 -4.67 -7.92
CA ARG A 73 -3.08 -4.42 -8.24
C ARG A 73 -3.62 -5.58 -9.08
N CYS A 74 -4.80 -6.06 -8.73
CA CYS A 74 -5.62 -6.79 -9.69
C CYS A 74 -6.03 -5.76 -10.73
N ALA A 75 -5.54 -5.90 -11.96
CA ALA A 75 -5.99 -5.05 -13.05
C ALA A 75 -7.52 -5.19 -13.21
N GLU A 76 -8.17 -4.10 -13.61
CA GLU A 76 -9.41 -4.17 -14.38
C GLU A 76 -9.16 -4.81 -15.76
#